data_AF-A0A8C3H4Y8-F1
#
_entry.id   AF-A0A8C3H4Y8-F1
#
_cell.length_a   1.000
_cell.length_b   1.000
_cell.length_c   1.000
_cell.angle_alpha   90.00
_cell.angle_beta   90.00
_cell.angle_gamma   90.00
#
_symmetry.space_group_name_H-M   'P 1'
#
loop_
_entity.id
_entity.type
_entity.pdbx_description
1 polymer ?
#
loop_
_entity_poly.entity_id
_entity_poly.type
_entity_poly.pdbx_seq_one_letter_code
_entity_poly.pdbx_strand_id
1 'polypeptide(L)'
;MDQSMVHLWVKTEPFIVGALQIPPPSKFSMHYLRKMSTYVRTRASEGCYPRLFWPMWRHIACGKLQLAKDLAWLYFEIFDSLVERTPEERLEWAEVVSSCTSEEELEKQRNKLSVDTLQFLLFLYIQQLNKISLRTSLIGEEWPSPRDKSQSDNLTGKSTCQNKNWNDYTHQAFVQNHLLDLLELLLDPDQLTASSHSTHGSLVSPEAVRALSFLIEGTVNKTRTVHPLHELALWQPLHVKNGYSKITKAFSFPKLEVWLRACLTGSPFGTSACLKSGKKLAWAQQVEGTTKRAKIACNAHMVPEVHRMVVMSQVYKQTLAKSSDTLVGAHVKIHRCNESFIYLLSPLRSVTIEKCRNSTFVLGPVQTAIHLHSCDNVKVIGICHRLSISSTTGCTFNILTPTHPLILLGNHAVTFAPYHTHYPMLEDHMARMGLATVPNYWDSPMLVCKENSDARVFQLLPPSEFYTFVIPFEMEGDTTETPGGLPHAYQKALSQREQKIQVWQKTVKEAGLTKDQRKQFQVLVENKFYEWLIHTGHRQQLDSLVPPAAGSKQAAG
;
A
#
# COMPACT_ATOMS: atom_id res chain seq x y z
N MET A 1 -2.72 -44.38 1.79
CA MET A 1 -1.62 -43.59 1.19
C MET A 1 -2.20 -42.24 0.81
N ASP A 2 -2.06 -41.24 1.68
CA ASP A 2 -2.52 -39.87 1.41
C ASP A 2 -1.77 -39.35 0.18
N GLN A 3 -2.49 -39.13 -0.92
CA GLN A 3 -1.91 -38.46 -2.08
C GLN A 3 -1.51 -37.06 -1.63
N SER A 4 -0.21 -36.76 -1.65
CA SER A 4 0.27 -35.43 -1.30
C SER A 4 -0.35 -34.39 -2.25
N MET A 5 -1.26 -33.56 -1.72
CA MET A 5 -2.01 -32.59 -2.49
C MET A 5 -1.28 -31.25 -2.44
N VAL A 6 -1.04 -30.68 -3.62
CA VAL A 6 -0.45 -29.34 -3.77
C VAL A 6 -1.59 -28.33 -3.79
N HIS A 7 -1.46 -27.30 -2.97
CA HIS A 7 -2.36 -26.16 -2.97
C HIS A 7 -1.58 -24.94 -3.43
N LEU A 8 -2.02 -24.33 -4.53
CA LEU A 8 -1.48 -23.09 -5.06
C LEU A 8 -2.45 -21.95 -4.76
N TRP A 9 -1.94 -20.74 -4.57
CA TRP A 9 -2.75 -19.53 -4.47
C TRP A 9 -2.02 -18.34 -5.08
N VAL A 10 -2.79 -17.29 -5.34
CA VAL A 10 -2.27 -16.03 -5.88
C VAL A 10 -1.65 -15.21 -4.75
N LYS A 11 -0.42 -14.72 -4.97
CA LYS A 11 0.27 -13.76 -4.10
C LYS A 11 -0.51 -12.45 -4.08
N THR A 12 -0.79 -11.94 -2.89
CA THR A 12 -1.60 -10.73 -2.74
C THR A 12 -0.79 -9.46 -3.00
N GLU A 13 0.49 -9.45 -2.63
CA GLU A 13 1.36 -8.26 -2.67
C GLU A 13 1.46 -7.59 -4.05
N PRO A 14 1.68 -8.30 -5.18
CA PRO A 14 1.72 -7.68 -6.51
C PRO A 14 0.46 -6.91 -6.88
N PHE A 15 -0.70 -7.32 -6.36
CA PHE A 15 -1.98 -6.66 -6.63
C PHE A 15 -2.25 -5.52 -5.65
N ILE A 16 -1.94 -5.75 -4.38
CA ILE A 16 -2.07 -4.79 -3.28
C ILE A 16 -1.20 -3.55 -3.55
N VAL A 17 0.11 -3.73 -3.64
CA VAL A 17 1.06 -2.61 -3.76
C VAL A 17 1.63 -2.44 -5.17
N GLY A 18 1.36 -3.34 -6.11
CA GLY A 18 1.85 -3.22 -7.48
C GLY A 18 0.83 -2.70 -8.50
N ALA A 19 -0.42 -3.16 -8.44
CA ALA A 19 -1.45 -2.76 -9.40
C ALA A 19 -1.94 -1.33 -9.10
N LEU A 20 -1.77 -0.42 -10.07
CA LEU A 20 -2.27 0.95 -9.95
C LEU A 20 -3.79 0.98 -10.06
N GLN A 21 -4.46 1.74 -9.19
CA GLN A 21 -5.92 1.85 -9.10
C GLN A 21 -6.52 2.76 -10.19
N ILE A 22 -6.02 2.62 -11.42
CA ILE A 22 -6.43 3.38 -12.59
C ILE A 22 -6.62 2.43 -13.76
N PRO A 23 -7.42 2.80 -14.77
CA PRO A 23 -7.44 2.04 -16.02
C PRO A 23 -6.02 1.96 -16.59
N PRO A 24 -5.58 0.77 -17.04
CA PRO A 24 -4.26 0.62 -17.63
C PRO A 24 -4.15 1.46 -18.91
N PRO A 25 -2.93 1.89 -19.29
CA PRO A 25 -2.70 2.51 -20.58
C PRO A 25 -3.26 1.63 -21.71
N SER A 26 -3.86 2.26 -22.73
CA SER A 26 -4.52 1.54 -23.84
C SER A 26 -3.60 0.54 -24.55
N LYS A 27 -2.29 0.83 -24.58
CA LYS A 27 -1.26 -0.01 -25.18
C LYS A 27 -0.64 -1.06 -24.24
N PHE A 28 -1.22 -1.32 -23.07
CA PHE A 28 -0.86 -2.47 -22.23
C PHE A 28 -1.60 -3.76 -22.60
N SER A 29 -2.29 -3.78 -23.75
CA SER A 29 -2.96 -5.01 -24.23
C SER A 29 -1.95 -6.14 -24.47
N MET A 30 -2.45 -7.38 -24.44
CA MET A 30 -1.68 -8.59 -24.73
C MET A 30 -0.84 -8.50 -26.02
N HIS A 31 -1.40 -7.91 -27.08
CA HIS A 31 -0.71 -7.68 -28.36
C HIS A 31 0.60 -6.90 -28.21
N TYR A 32 0.58 -5.79 -27.48
CA TYR A 32 1.76 -4.94 -27.29
C TYR A 32 2.77 -5.57 -26.33
N LEU A 33 2.30 -6.27 -25.29
CA LEU A 33 3.18 -6.98 -24.36
C LEU A 33 3.91 -8.14 -25.05
N ARG A 34 3.26 -8.87 -25.96
CA ARG A 34 3.91 -9.89 -26.81
C ARG A 34 4.94 -9.26 -27.75
N LYS A 35 4.62 -8.12 -28.38
CA LYS A 35 5.58 -7.37 -29.21
C LYS A 35 6.80 -6.92 -28.40
N MET A 36 6.59 -6.45 -27.17
CA MET A 36 7.67 -6.11 -26.25
C MET A 36 8.52 -7.34 -25.92
N SER A 37 7.90 -8.45 -25.52
CA SER A 37 8.59 -9.72 -25.24
C SER A 37 9.47 -10.17 -26.41
N THR A 38 8.91 -10.14 -27.63
CA THR A 38 9.63 -10.48 -28.86
C THR A 38 10.81 -9.53 -29.10
N TYR A 39 10.56 -8.23 -29.04
CA TYR A 39 11.58 -7.20 -29.27
C TYR A 39 12.77 -7.35 -28.32
N VAL A 40 12.50 -7.52 -27.02
CA VAL A 40 13.54 -7.64 -26.00
C VAL A 40 14.33 -8.94 -26.16
N ARG A 41 13.66 -10.07 -26.46
CA ARG A 41 14.31 -11.37 -26.68
C ARG A 41 15.15 -11.42 -27.95
N THR A 42 14.70 -10.78 -29.05
CA THR A 42 15.51 -10.70 -30.29
C THR A 42 16.81 -9.91 -30.09
N ARG A 43 16.88 -9.06 -29.07
CA ARG A 43 18.07 -8.28 -28.69
C ARG A 43 18.80 -8.88 -27.48
N ALA A 44 18.65 -10.18 -27.23
CA ALA A 44 19.37 -10.86 -26.16
C ALA A 44 20.89 -10.70 -26.27
N SER A 45 21.45 -10.67 -27.50
CA SER A 45 22.87 -10.42 -27.74
C SER A 45 23.35 -9.03 -27.33
N GLU A 46 22.44 -8.05 -27.26
CA GLU A 46 22.71 -6.69 -26.75
C GLU A 46 22.57 -6.61 -25.21
N GLY A 47 22.39 -7.75 -24.53
CA GLY A 47 22.20 -7.79 -23.08
C GLY A 47 20.81 -7.34 -22.60
N CYS A 48 19.83 -7.24 -23.50
CA CYS A 48 18.47 -6.77 -23.18
C CYS A 48 17.59 -7.86 -22.52
N TYR A 49 18.03 -9.12 -22.54
CA TYR A 49 17.34 -10.26 -21.95
C TYR A 49 18.39 -11.16 -21.26
N PRO A 50 18.13 -11.70 -20.05
CA PRO A 50 16.86 -11.72 -19.31
C PRO A 50 16.57 -10.47 -18.47
N ARG A 51 17.52 -9.53 -18.35
CA ARG A 51 17.37 -8.30 -17.55
C ARG A 51 17.04 -7.11 -18.45
N LEU A 52 15.94 -6.43 -18.16
CA LEU A 52 15.51 -5.23 -18.86
C LEU A 52 16.02 -3.98 -18.12
N PHE A 53 16.94 -3.24 -18.74
CA PHE A 53 17.47 -2.00 -18.17
C PHE A 53 16.54 -0.80 -18.41
N TRP A 54 16.59 0.19 -17.50
CA TRP A 54 15.80 1.43 -17.62
C TRP A 54 15.88 2.11 -18.99
N PRO A 55 17.05 2.30 -19.65
CA PRO A 55 17.12 2.95 -20.96
C PRO A 55 16.32 2.22 -22.04
N MET A 56 16.34 0.88 -22.01
CA MET A 56 15.58 0.06 -22.96
C MET A 56 14.09 0.10 -22.65
N TRP A 57 13.70 0.00 -21.38
CA TRP A 57 12.30 0.18 -20.99
C TRP A 57 11.78 1.58 -21.39
N ARG A 58 12.52 2.64 -21.09
CA ARG A 58 12.20 4.02 -21.47
C ARG A 58 12.01 4.15 -22.99
N HIS A 59 12.90 3.55 -23.78
CA HIS A 59 12.78 3.53 -25.25
C HIS A 59 11.47 2.86 -25.70
N ILE A 60 11.13 1.69 -25.16
CA ILE A 60 9.91 0.96 -25.50
C ILE A 60 8.67 1.71 -25.02
N ALA A 61 8.66 2.13 -23.75
CA ALA A 61 7.54 2.78 -23.09
C ALA A 61 7.20 4.13 -23.74
N CYS A 62 8.19 5.01 -23.90
CA CYS A 62 7.95 6.34 -24.48
C CYS A 62 7.80 6.28 -26.01
N GLY A 63 8.62 5.47 -26.69
CA GLY A 63 8.63 5.42 -28.15
C GLY A 63 7.50 4.58 -28.74
N LYS A 64 7.32 3.34 -28.26
CA LYS A 64 6.35 2.38 -28.84
C LYS A 64 5.00 2.43 -28.13
N LEU A 65 5.02 2.45 -26.79
CA LEU A 65 3.81 2.47 -25.97
C LEU A 65 3.25 3.89 -25.75
N GLN A 66 3.99 4.93 -26.15
CA GLN A 66 3.61 6.34 -26.03
C GLN A 66 3.24 6.76 -24.60
N LEU A 67 3.92 6.19 -23.60
CA LEU A 67 3.80 6.65 -22.23
C LEU A 67 4.63 7.92 -22.01
N ALA A 68 4.16 8.79 -21.12
CA ALA A 68 5.00 9.85 -20.58
C ALA A 68 6.19 9.25 -19.80
N LYS A 69 7.34 9.93 -19.81
CA LYS A 69 8.57 9.48 -19.14
C LYS A 69 8.32 9.16 -17.67
N ASP A 70 7.62 10.04 -16.96
CA ASP A 70 7.36 9.89 -15.52
C ASP A 70 6.44 8.71 -15.21
N LEU A 71 5.45 8.46 -16.07
CA LEU A 71 4.59 7.28 -15.94
C LEU A 71 5.34 5.98 -16.27
N ALA A 72 6.24 6.01 -17.25
CA ALA A 72 7.10 4.87 -17.56
C ALA A 72 8.06 4.57 -16.38
N TRP A 73 8.64 5.61 -15.77
CA TRP A 73 9.46 5.49 -14.57
C TRP A 73 8.65 4.95 -13.41
N LEU A 74 7.44 5.46 -13.20
CA LEU A 74 6.55 4.99 -12.15
C LEU A 74 6.33 3.46 -12.23
N TYR A 75 5.98 2.91 -13.40
CA TYR A 75 5.81 1.46 -13.52
C TYR A 75 7.09 0.68 -13.20
N PHE A 76 8.25 1.21 -13.63
CA PHE A 76 9.54 0.60 -13.36
C PHE A 76 9.86 0.61 -11.85
N GLU A 77 9.73 1.78 -11.21
CA GLU A 77 9.97 2.00 -9.77
C GLU A 77 9.00 1.19 -8.90
N ILE A 78 7.72 1.11 -9.27
CA ILE A 78 6.75 0.27 -8.55
C ILE A 78 7.19 -1.18 -8.59
N PHE A 79 7.52 -1.72 -9.76
CA PHE A 79 7.96 -3.11 -9.86
C PHE A 79 9.25 -3.35 -9.06
N ASP A 80 10.20 -2.43 -9.19
CA ASP A 80 11.47 -2.46 -8.49
C ASP A 80 11.29 -2.49 -6.95
N SER A 81 10.28 -1.77 -6.44
CA SER A 81 9.92 -1.77 -5.01
C SER A 81 9.30 -3.09 -4.51
N LEU A 82 8.77 -3.93 -5.41
CA LEU A 82 8.22 -5.27 -5.09
C LEU A 82 9.32 -6.32 -4.98
N VAL A 83 10.51 -6.06 -5.53
CA VAL A 83 11.65 -6.96 -5.43
C VAL A 83 12.20 -6.89 -3.99
N GLU A 84 12.50 -8.05 -3.42
CA GLU A 84 13.11 -8.12 -2.10
C GLU A 84 14.51 -7.50 -2.16
N ARG A 85 14.72 -6.49 -1.31
CA ARG A 85 16.00 -5.80 -1.09
C ARG A 85 16.22 -5.65 0.40
N THR A 86 17.49 -5.68 0.80
CA THR A 86 17.81 -5.43 2.20
C THR A 86 17.56 -3.94 2.53
N PRO A 87 17.32 -3.61 3.82
CA PRO A 87 17.20 -2.22 4.23
C PRO A 87 18.43 -1.39 3.86
N GLU A 88 19.63 -1.98 3.93
CA GLU A 88 20.91 -1.33 3.59
C GLU A 88 20.94 -0.91 2.12
N GLU A 89 20.61 -1.81 1.19
CA GLU A 89 20.56 -1.49 -0.25
C GLU A 89 19.59 -0.33 -0.56
N ARG A 90 18.47 -0.24 0.19
CA ARG A 90 17.50 0.85 0.03
C ARG A 90 18.04 2.18 0.55
N LEU A 91 18.77 2.15 1.68
CA LEU A 91 19.39 3.34 2.26
C LEU A 91 20.56 3.83 1.39
N GLU A 92 21.40 2.93 0.88
CA GLU A 92 22.45 3.24 -0.09
C GLU A 92 21.87 3.92 -1.33
N TRP A 93 20.77 3.39 -1.87
CA TRP A 93 20.08 4.02 -2.99
C TRP A 93 19.56 5.43 -2.63
N ALA A 94 19.00 5.62 -1.44
CA ALA A 94 18.53 6.93 -0.99
C ALA A 94 19.69 7.94 -0.83
N GLU A 95 20.85 7.50 -0.36
CA GLU A 95 22.07 8.31 -0.28
C GLU A 95 22.57 8.70 -1.69
N VAL A 96 22.60 7.75 -2.62
CA VAL A 96 22.98 8.01 -4.02
C VAL A 96 22.01 8.99 -4.68
N VAL A 97 20.70 8.86 -4.46
CA VAL A 97 19.71 9.78 -5.01
C VAL A 97 19.79 11.16 -4.37
N SER A 98 20.00 11.25 -3.05
CA SER A 98 20.07 12.53 -2.34
C SER A 98 21.35 13.32 -2.63
N SER A 99 22.43 12.64 -3.00
CA SER A 99 23.68 13.27 -3.45
C SER A 99 23.63 13.78 -4.89
N CYS A 100 22.63 13.37 -5.69
CA CYS A 100 22.45 13.87 -7.06
C CYS A 100 22.02 15.34 -7.04
N THR A 101 22.78 16.22 -7.68
CA THR A 101 22.51 17.67 -7.71
C THR A 101 21.66 18.10 -8.91
N SER A 102 21.57 17.25 -9.93
CA SER A 102 20.86 17.54 -11.19
C SER A 102 20.02 16.33 -11.65
N GLU A 103 18.97 16.61 -12.43
CA GLU A 103 18.15 15.54 -13.03
C GLU A 103 18.97 14.63 -13.96
N GLU A 104 20.01 15.15 -14.62
CA GLU A 104 20.89 14.37 -15.49
C GLU A 104 21.72 13.35 -14.69
N GLU A 105 22.22 13.74 -13.51
CA GLU A 105 22.95 12.86 -12.61
C GLU A 105 22.04 11.76 -12.06
N LEU A 106 20.83 12.12 -11.64
CA LEU A 106 19.81 11.17 -11.22
C LEU A 106 19.49 10.18 -12.35
N GLU A 107 19.30 10.66 -13.58
CA GLU A 107 19.04 9.81 -14.74
C GLU A 107 20.21 8.85 -15.03
N LYS A 108 21.47 9.28 -14.84
CA LYS A 108 22.65 8.40 -14.95
C LYS A 108 22.60 7.27 -13.93
N GLN A 109 22.14 7.53 -12.70
CA GLN A 109 21.97 6.47 -11.70
C GLN A 109 20.81 5.53 -12.09
N ARG A 110 19.68 6.08 -12.54
CA ARG A 110 18.54 5.30 -13.03
C ARG A 110 18.91 4.36 -14.19
N ASN A 111 19.80 4.79 -15.09
CA ASN A 111 20.25 3.98 -16.22
C ASN A 111 20.96 2.67 -15.82
N LYS A 112 21.48 2.58 -14.59
CA LYS A 112 22.11 1.37 -14.05
C LYS A 112 21.10 0.33 -13.56
N LEU A 113 19.85 0.74 -13.33
CA LEU A 113 18.82 -0.16 -12.83
C LEU A 113 18.32 -1.11 -13.92
N SER A 114 18.03 -2.34 -13.51
CA SER A 114 17.45 -3.37 -14.35
C SER A 114 16.41 -4.17 -13.57
N VAL A 115 15.48 -4.79 -14.29
CA VAL A 115 14.44 -5.66 -13.75
C VAL A 115 14.41 -6.99 -14.49
N ASP A 116 13.84 -8.04 -13.87
CA ASP A 116 13.59 -9.30 -14.59
C ASP A 116 12.52 -9.08 -15.66
N THR A 117 12.85 -9.38 -16.91
CA THR A 117 11.97 -9.06 -18.05
C THR A 117 10.64 -9.80 -17.98
N LEU A 118 10.66 -11.07 -17.58
CA LEU A 118 9.45 -11.91 -17.58
C LEU A 118 8.52 -11.54 -16.44
N GLN A 119 9.07 -11.34 -15.24
CA GLN A 119 8.29 -10.85 -14.10
C GLN A 119 7.74 -9.45 -14.36
N PHE A 120 8.52 -8.57 -15.01
CA PHE A 120 8.06 -7.24 -15.37
C PHE A 120 6.91 -7.28 -16.39
N LEU A 121 6.96 -8.18 -17.38
CA LEU A 121 5.85 -8.40 -18.32
C LEU A 121 4.58 -8.86 -17.60
N LEU A 122 4.69 -9.78 -16.64
CA LEU A 122 3.56 -10.19 -15.80
C LEU A 122 3.02 -9.01 -14.98
N PHE A 123 3.90 -8.21 -14.40
CA PHE A 123 3.54 -6.99 -13.66
C PHE A 123 2.80 -5.96 -14.52
N LEU A 124 3.23 -5.74 -15.76
CA LEU A 124 2.51 -4.86 -16.69
C LEU A 124 1.15 -5.46 -17.09
N TYR A 125 1.07 -6.78 -17.23
CA TYR A 125 -0.18 -7.47 -17.56
C TYR A 125 -1.21 -7.37 -16.42
N ILE A 126 -0.81 -7.53 -15.15
CA ILE A 126 -1.77 -7.46 -14.02
C ILE A 126 -2.44 -6.09 -13.87
N GLN A 127 -1.88 -5.03 -14.46
CA GLN A 127 -2.54 -3.71 -14.51
C GLN A 127 -3.90 -3.77 -15.22
N GLN A 128 -4.14 -4.80 -16.05
CA GLN A 128 -5.44 -5.08 -16.67
C GLN A 128 -6.55 -5.40 -15.66
N LEU A 129 -6.24 -5.64 -14.38
CA LEU A 129 -7.24 -5.83 -13.32
C LEU A 129 -8.25 -4.67 -13.28
N ASN A 130 -7.75 -3.43 -13.43
CA ASN A 130 -8.55 -2.21 -13.38
C ASN A 130 -9.08 -1.78 -14.76
N LYS A 131 -8.99 -2.65 -15.78
CA LYS A 131 -9.63 -2.40 -17.07
C LYS A 131 -11.14 -2.35 -16.89
N ILE A 132 -11.75 -1.26 -17.35
CA ILE A 132 -13.20 -1.09 -17.39
C ILE A 132 -13.75 -1.99 -18.50
N SER A 133 -14.61 -2.95 -18.14
CA SER A 133 -15.28 -3.84 -19.11
C SER A 133 -16.77 -3.51 -19.14
N LEU A 134 -17.25 -3.05 -20.30
CA LEU A 134 -18.66 -2.72 -20.52
C LEU A 134 -19.61 -3.93 -20.37
N ARG A 135 -19.08 -5.17 -20.48
CA ARG A 135 -19.88 -6.39 -20.25
C ARG A 135 -20.28 -6.58 -18.78
N THR A 136 -19.47 -6.09 -17.84
CA THR A 136 -19.78 -6.20 -16.41
C THR A 136 -20.86 -5.20 -15.96
N SER A 137 -21.04 -4.11 -16.72
CA SER A 137 -22.11 -3.13 -16.50
C SER A 137 -23.48 -3.59 -17.01
N LEU A 138 -23.53 -4.64 -17.84
CA LEU A 138 -24.76 -5.21 -18.40
C LEU A 138 -25.30 -6.41 -17.61
N ILE A 139 -24.53 -6.93 -16.65
CA ILE A 139 -25.09 -7.73 -15.54
C ILE A 139 -25.53 -6.72 -14.48
N GLY A 140 -26.44 -5.84 -14.92
CA GLY A 140 -27.22 -5.02 -14.02
C GLY A 140 -28.10 -5.95 -13.20
N GLU A 141 -28.13 -5.67 -11.91
CA GLU A 141 -29.16 -6.04 -10.94
C GLU A 141 -30.29 -6.89 -11.54
N GLU A 142 -30.29 -8.18 -11.23
CA GLU A 142 -31.47 -9.02 -11.39
C GLU A 142 -32.67 -8.27 -10.78
N TRP A 143 -33.67 -8.03 -11.63
CA TRP A 143 -34.95 -7.46 -11.23
C TRP A 143 -35.47 -8.16 -9.97
N PRO A 144 -35.95 -7.45 -8.94
CA PRO A 144 -36.40 -8.08 -7.71
C PRO A 144 -37.58 -9.02 -8.00
N SER A 145 -37.28 -10.32 -7.96
CA SER A 145 -38.30 -11.36 -7.84
C SER A 145 -39.01 -11.19 -6.50
N PRO A 146 -40.35 -11.31 -6.42
CA PRO A 146 -41.11 -11.00 -5.20
C PRO A 146 -40.84 -11.88 -3.96
N ARG A 147 -39.77 -12.69 -3.94
CA ARG A 147 -39.55 -13.71 -2.89
C ARG A 147 -38.38 -13.50 -1.95
N ASP A 148 -37.47 -12.56 -2.19
CA ASP A 148 -36.32 -12.34 -1.29
C ASP A 148 -36.40 -11.00 -0.55
N LYS A 149 -37.05 -11.04 0.62
CA LYS A 149 -36.92 -10.00 1.65
C LYS A 149 -35.64 -10.23 2.46
N SER A 150 -34.54 -9.58 2.08
CA SER A 150 -33.61 -8.91 3.02
C SER A 150 -32.36 -8.39 2.30
N GLN A 151 -32.35 -7.11 1.95
CA GLN A 151 -31.16 -6.25 2.02
C GLN A 151 -31.56 -4.79 1.75
N SER A 152 -31.53 -3.99 2.81
CA SER A 152 -31.54 -2.53 2.74
C SER A 152 -30.13 -2.03 2.49
N ASP A 153 -29.92 -1.27 1.41
CA ASP A 153 -29.46 0.13 1.49
C ASP A 153 -29.19 0.74 0.10
N ASN A 154 -30.17 1.54 -0.33
CA ASN A 154 -30.11 2.85 -0.97
C ASN A 154 -29.23 3.11 -2.20
N LEU A 155 -29.95 3.15 -3.33
CA LEU A 155 -29.72 3.88 -4.57
C LEU A 155 -29.31 5.35 -4.35
N THR A 156 -28.12 5.70 -4.81
CA THR A 156 -27.86 6.99 -5.49
C THR A 156 -26.89 6.74 -6.64
N GLY A 157 -27.30 7.09 -7.86
CA GLY A 157 -26.58 6.81 -9.09
C GLY A 157 -25.28 7.59 -9.21
N LYS A 158 -24.15 6.90 -9.04
CA LYS A 158 -22.88 7.10 -9.74
C LYS A 158 -22.25 5.71 -9.90
N SER A 159 -21.67 5.42 -11.05
CA SER A 159 -20.94 4.17 -11.32
C SER A 159 -19.85 3.97 -10.25
N THR A 160 -20.16 3.26 -9.18
CA THR A 160 -19.19 2.90 -8.14
C THR A 160 -18.33 1.76 -8.68
N CYS A 161 -17.13 2.11 -9.15
CA CYS A 161 -16.04 1.16 -9.36
C CYS A 161 -15.82 0.39 -8.04
N GLN A 162 -16.30 -0.85 -7.94
CA GLN A 162 -15.94 -1.72 -6.83
C GLN A 162 -14.42 -1.94 -6.91
N ASN A 163 -13.66 -1.49 -5.90
CA ASN A 163 -12.20 -1.52 -5.92
C ASN A 163 -11.69 -2.97 -5.88
N LYS A 164 -11.15 -3.44 -7.01
CA LYS A 164 -10.72 -4.83 -7.22
C LYS A 164 -9.38 -5.16 -6.56
N ASN A 165 -8.54 -4.15 -6.29
CA ASN A 165 -7.13 -4.30 -5.90
C ASN A 165 -6.89 -4.81 -4.47
N TRP A 166 -7.95 -4.88 -3.66
CA TRP A 166 -7.85 -5.19 -2.23
C TRP A 166 -8.74 -6.37 -1.83
N ASN A 167 -9.08 -7.21 -2.81
CA ASN A 167 -9.95 -8.37 -2.65
C ASN A 167 -9.29 -9.62 -3.27
N ASP A 168 -8.83 -10.53 -2.41
CA ASP A 168 -8.09 -11.72 -2.83
C ASP A 168 -8.91 -12.64 -3.75
N TYR A 169 -10.24 -12.68 -3.60
CA TYR A 169 -11.10 -13.42 -4.51
C TYR A 169 -11.06 -12.85 -5.93
N THR A 170 -10.98 -11.53 -6.04
CA THR A 170 -10.89 -10.86 -7.34
C THR A 170 -9.52 -11.09 -7.99
N HIS A 171 -8.45 -11.11 -7.19
CA HIS A 171 -7.10 -11.44 -7.68
C HIS A 171 -7.04 -12.89 -8.18
N GLN A 172 -7.59 -13.84 -7.41
CA GLN A 172 -7.67 -15.24 -7.83
C GLN A 172 -8.49 -15.40 -9.11
N ALA A 173 -9.68 -14.81 -9.18
CA ALA A 173 -10.53 -14.87 -10.36
C ALA A 173 -9.84 -14.26 -11.59
N PHE A 174 -9.11 -13.15 -11.42
CA PHE A 174 -8.32 -12.55 -12.48
C PHE A 174 -7.25 -13.51 -13.00
N VAL A 175 -6.39 -14.05 -12.13
CA VAL A 175 -5.34 -14.98 -12.56
C VAL A 175 -5.93 -16.24 -13.19
N GLN A 176 -7.01 -16.79 -12.65
CA GLN A 176 -7.66 -17.98 -13.19
C GLN A 176 -8.27 -17.75 -14.59
N ASN A 177 -8.86 -16.57 -14.83
CA ASN A 177 -9.45 -16.21 -16.12
C ASN A 177 -8.38 -15.85 -17.15
N HIS A 178 -7.24 -15.32 -16.71
CA HIS A 178 -6.15 -14.88 -17.56
C HIS A 178 -4.95 -15.85 -17.59
N LEU A 179 -5.06 -17.05 -17.00
CA LEU A 179 -3.94 -17.99 -16.87
C LEU A 179 -3.31 -18.37 -18.22
N LEU A 180 -4.14 -18.63 -19.22
CA LEU A 180 -3.70 -18.93 -20.58
C LEU A 180 -2.87 -17.78 -21.15
N ASP A 181 -3.39 -16.55 -21.07
CA ASP A 181 -2.67 -15.37 -21.53
C ASP A 181 -1.35 -15.19 -20.78
N LEU A 182 -1.35 -15.33 -19.44
CA LEU A 182 -0.14 -15.20 -18.63
C LEU A 182 0.94 -16.23 -19.05
N LEU A 183 0.56 -17.48 -19.32
CA LEU A 183 1.48 -18.51 -19.79
C LEU A 183 1.96 -18.24 -21.22
N GLU A 184 1.08 -17.82 -22.12
CA GLU A 184 1.44 -17.48 -23.50
C GLU A 184 2.38 -16.27 -23.57
N LEU A 185 2.27 -15.33 -22.63
CA LEU A 185 3.18 -14.18 -22.54
C LEU A 185 4.62 -14.60 -22.19
N LEU A 186 4.77 -15.71 -21.47
CA LEU A 186 6.04 -16.23 -20.99
C LEU A 186 6.71 -17.19 -21.97
N LEU A 187 5.97 -17.72 -22.96
CA LEU A 187 6.53 -18.57 -24.01
C LEU A 187 7.58 -17.84 -24.85
N ASP A 188 8.48 -18.61 -25.45
CA ASP A 188 9.40 -18.08 -26.44
C ASP A 188 8.60 -17.69 -27.71
N PRO A 189 8.91 -16.54 -28.34
CA PRO A 189 8.16 -16.04 -29.50
C PRO A 189 8.04 -17.07 -30.65
N ASP A 190 9.09 -17.86 -30.87
CA ASP A 190 9.15 -18.87 -31.93
C ASP A 190 8.19 -20.04 -31.73
N GLN A 191 7.66 -20.22 -30.50
CA GLN A 191 6.71 -21.28 -30.17
C GLN A 191 5.25 -20.86 -30.35
N LEU A 192 5.00 -19.60 -30.70
CA LEU A 192 3.66 -19.07 -30.95
C LEU A 192 3.32 -19.17 -32.44
N THR A 193 2.07 -19.53 -32.73
CA THR A 193 1.53 -19.50 -34.10
C THR A 193 1.45 -18.08 -34.64
N ALA A 194 1.24 -17.93 -35.96
CA ALA A 194 0.97 -16.62 -36.58
C ALA A 194 -0.23 -15.88 -35.94
N SER A 195 -1.20 -16.62 -35.39
CA SER A 195 -2.32 -16.10 -34.60
C SER A 195 -1.97 -15.77 -33.14
N SER A 196 -0.71 -15.87 -32.75
CA SER A 196 -0.21 -15.62 -31.38
C SER A 196 -0.81 -16.54 -30.31
N HIS A 197 -1.08 -17.79 -30.67
CA HIS A 197 -1.56 -18.82 -29.75
C HIS A 197 -0.54 -19.96 -29.62
N SER A 198 -0.50 -20.53 -28.42
CA SER A 198 0.22 -21.77 -28.13
C SER A 198 -0.31 -22.96 -28.94
N THR A 199 0.52 -23.98 -29.12
CA THR A 199 0.15 -25.26 -29.74
C THR A 199 0.25 -26.40 -28.74
N HIS A 200 -0.31 -27.56 -29.05
CA HIS A 200 -0.16 -28.76 -28.21
C HIS A 200 1.30 -29.20 -28.01
N GLY A 201 2.21 -28.78 -28.91
CA GLY A 201 3.65 -29.05 -28.82
C GLY A 201 4.47 -27.98 -28.09
N SER A 202 3.87 -26.87 -27.67
CA SER A 202 4.59 -25.79 -26.99
C SER A 202 5.14 -26.25 -25.64
N LEU A 203 6.37 -25.82 -25.35
CA LEU A 203 7.14 -26.15 -24.16
C LEU A 203 7.41 -24.90 -23.33
N VAL A 204 7.03 -24.94 -22.06
CA VAL A 204 7.29 -23.87 -21.08
C VAL A 204 8.61 -24.13 -20.38
N SER A 205 9.51 -23.16 -20.39
CA SER A 205 10.82 -23.28 -19.73
C SER A 205 10.72 -23.17 -18.20
N PRO A 206 11.67 -23.73 -17.44
CA PRO A 206 11.74 -23.52 -15.99
C PRO A 206 11.85 -22.05 -15.59
N GLU A 207 12.49 -21.21 -16.41
CA GLU A 207 12.60 -19.76 -16.21
C GLU A 207 11.24 -19.07 -16.29
N ALA A 208 10.39 -19.48 -17.23
CA ALA A 208 9.01 -18.99 -17.33
C ALA A 208 8.19 -19.36 -16.09
N VAL A 209 8.32 -20.60 -15.58
CA VAL A 209 7.64 -21.01 -14.33
C VAL A 209 8.20 -20.25 -13.12
N ARG A 210 9.50 -19.97 -13.09
CA ARG A 210 10.13 -19.10 -12.08
C ARG A 210 9.58 -17.69 -12.14
N ALA A 211 9.39 -17.12 -13.33
CA ALA A 211 8.75 -15.81 -13.49
C ALA A 211 7.30 -15.83 -12.96
N LEU A 212 6.53 -16.89 -13.25
CA LEU A 212 5.16 -17.04 -12.74
C LEU A 212 5.10 -17.16 -11.20
N SER A 213 6.21 -17.54 -10.55
CA SER A 213 6.32 -17.52 -9.08
C SER A 213 6.20 -16.11 -8.48
N PHE A 214 6.32 -15.06 -9.31
CA PHE A 214 5.99 -13.68 -8.92
C PHE A 214 4.50 -13.51 -8.55
N LEU A 215 3.60 -14.26 -9.20
CA LEU A 215 2.15 -14.16 -9.00
C LEU A 215 1.57 -15.31 -8.18
N ILE A 216 2.21 -16.49 -8.21
CA ILE A 216 1.66 -17.72 -7.63
C ILE A 216 2.69 -18.36 -6.72
N GLU A 217 2.23 -18.80 -5.55
CA GLU A 217 3.00 -19.60 -4.61
C GLU A 217 2.11 -20.73 -4.08
N GLY A 218 2.67 -21.62 -3.27
CA GLY A 218 1.88 -22.71 -2.73
C GLY A 218 2.54 -23.49 -1.61
N THR A 219 1.93 -24.60 -1.26
CA THR A 219 2.48 -25.55 -0.29
C THR A 219 2.22 -26.99 -0.70
N VAL A 220 3.03 -27.89 -0.15
CA VAL A 220 2.86 -29.34 -0.24
C VAL A 220 2.26 -29.83 1.07
N ASN A 221 1.12 -30.50 1.01
CA ASN A 221 0.38 -30.99 2.18
C ASN A 221 -0.06 -29.84 3.11
N LYS A 222 -0.80 -30.11 4.20
CA LYS A 222 -1.18 -29.06 5.19
C LYS A 222 0.02 -28.50 5.98
N THR A 223 1.22 -28.57 5.44
CA THR A 223 2.41 -27.95 6.04
C THR A 223 2.27 -26.44 5.96
N ARG A 224 2.82 -25.73 6.95
CA ARG A 224 2.80 -24.25 6.99
C ARG A 224 3.91 -23.60 6.15
N THR A 225 4.72 -24.42 5.46
CA THR A 225 5.85 -23.93 4.67
C THR A 225 5.35 -23.50 3.30
N VAL A 226 5.63 -22.25 2.96
CA VAL A 226 5.30 -21.66 1.66
C VAL A 226 6.49 -21.85 0.74
N HIS A 227 6.23 -22.34 -0.47
CA HIS A 227 7.22 -22.55 -1.52
C HIS A 227 6.85 -21.76 -2.77
N PRO A 228 7.83 -21.19 -3.49
CA PRO A 228 7.59 -20.58 -4.78
C PRO A 228 7.12 -21.63 -5.80
N LEU A 229 6.30 -21.22 -6.76
CA LEU A 229 5.69 -22.12 -7.74
C LEU A 229 6.70 -23.01 -8.47
N HIS A 230 7.85 -22.48 -8.86
CA HIS A 230 8.84 -23.22 -9.63
C HIS A 230 9.49 -24.38 -8.86
N GLU A 231 9.68 -24.25 -7.54
CA GLU A 231 10.15 -25.35 -6.69
C GLU A 231 9.10 -26.47 -6.63
N LEU A 232 7.83 -26.09 -6.44
CA LEU A 232 6.71 -27.04 -6.43
C LEU A 232 6.58 -27.75 -7.78
N ALA A 233 6.66 -27.00 -8.89
CA ALA A 233 6.54 -27.57 -10.23
C ALA A 233 7.68 -28.55 -10.55
N LEU A 234 8.88 -28.33 -10.03
CA LEU A 234 10.01 -29.24 -10.20
C LEU A 234 9.99 -30.44 -9.26
N TRP A 235 9.03 -30.54 -8.34
CA TRP A 235 8.90 -31.67 -7.43
C TRP A 235 8.53 -32.96 -8.18
N GLN A 236 9.37 -34.00 -8.05
CA GLN A 236 9.31 -35.23 -8.86
C GLN A 236 7.93 -35.92 -8.89
N PRO A 237 7.17 -36.03 -7.79
CA PRO A 237 5.85 -36.68 -7.80
C PRO A 237 4.82 -36.02 -8.73
N LEU A 238 5.06 -34.78 -9.16
CA LEU A 238 4.14 -34.01 -9.98
C LEU A 238 4.49 -34.00 -11.46
N HIS A 239 5.69 -34.48 -11.86
CA HIS A 239 6.18 -34.39 -13.24
C HIS A 239 5.21 -34.97 -14.27
N VAL A 240 4.54 -36.08 -13.91
CA VAL A 240 3.51 -36.69 -14.77
C VAL A 240 2.28 -35.80 -14.92
N LYS A 241 1.86 -35.15 -13.83
CA LYS A 241 0.66 -34.30 -13.77
C LYS A 241 0.88 -32.95 -14.46
N ASN A 242 2.01 -32.29 -14.19
CA ASN A 242 2.33 -30.97 -14.76
C ASN A 242 3.05 -31.05 -16.11
N GLY A 243 3.43 -32.25 -16.56
CA GLY A 243 4.04 -32.48 -17.87
C GLY A 243 5.52 -32.10 -17.97
N TYR A 244 6.25 -32.03 -16.86
CA TYR A 244 7.70 -31.84 -16.88
C TYR A 244 8.42 -33.07 -17.47
N SER A 245 9.33 -32.82 -18.41
CA SER A 245 10.21 -33.85 -18.98
C SER A 245 11.66 -33.60 -18.60
N LYS A 246 12.31 -34.61 -18.00
CA LYS A 246 13.74 -34.57 -17.69
C LYS A 246 14.63 -34.53 -18.95
N ILE A 247 14.10 -34.97 -20.10
CA ILE A 247 14.82 -35.00 -21.37
C ILE A 247 14.89 -33.60 -21.97
N THR A 248 13.74 -32.94 -22.12
CA THR A 248 13.67 -31.58 -22.70
C THR A 248 13.97 -30.49 -21.68
N LYS A 249 13.99 -30.83 -20.38
CA LYS A 249 14.10 -29.89 -19.26
C LYS A 249 13.02 -28.80 -19.30
N ALA A 250 11.84 -29.14 -19.80
CA ALA A 250 10.74 -28.21 -19.99
C ALA A 250 9.39 -28.86 -19.65
N PHE A 251 8.36 -28.04 -19.47
CA PHE A 251 7.00 -28.45 -19.18
C PHE A 251 6.15 -28.45 -20.45
N SER A 252 5.32 -29.46 -20.65
CA SER A 252 4.28 -29.42 -21.67
C SER A 252 3.26 -28.34 -21.33
N PHE A 253 3.08 -27.36 -22.22
CA PHE A 253 2.15 -26.24 -22.04
C PHE A 253 0.73 -26.67 -21.60
N PRO A 254 0.03 -27.56 -22.34
CA PRO A 254 -1.34 -27.93 -21.98
C PRO A 254 -1.43 -28.68 -20.64
N LYS A 255 -0.44 -29.52 -20.30
CA LYS A 255 -0.43 -30.22 -19.01
C LYS A 255 -0.16 -29.27 -17.85
N LEU A 256 0.73 -28.29 -18.03
CA LEU A 256 1.04 -27.30 -17.02
C LEU A 256 -0.15 -26.39 -16.74
N GLU A 257 -0.84 -25.90 -17.77
CA GLU A 257 -2.03 -25.04 -17.61
C GLU A 257 -3.15 -25.75 -16.83
N VAL A 258 -3.47 -26.99 -17.23
CA VAL A 258 -4.50 -27.80 -16.57
C VAL A 258 -4.12 -28.07 -15.12
N TRP A 259 -2.86 -28.39 -14.84
CA TRP A 259 -2.37 -28.62 -13.48
C TRP A 259 -2.46 -27.37 -12.62
N LEU A 260 -2.01 -26.21 -13.12
CA LEU A 260 -2.09 -24.93 -12.42
C LEU A 260 -3.54 -24.59 -12.09
N ARG A 261 -4.46 -24.73 -13.05
CA ARG A 261 -5.89 -24.47 -12.85
C ARG A 261 -6.51 -25.41 -11.82
N ALA A 262 -6.14 -26.69 -11.83
CA ALA A 262 -6.65 -27.68 -10.88
C ALA A 262 -6.13 -27.47 -9.45
N CYS A 263 -4.91 -26.95 -9.30
CA CYS A 263 -4.29 -26.73 -7.99
C CYS A 263 -4.53 -25.31 -7.41
N LEU A 264 -5.05 -24.36 -8.20
CA LEU A 264 -5.31 -23.00 -7.74
C LEU A 264 -6.51 -22.96 -6.78
N THR A 265 -6.27 -22.47 -5.57
CA THR A 265 -7.21 -22.38 -4.46
C THR A 265 -7.23 -20.97 -3.86
N GLY A 266 -8.15 -20.72 -2.93
CA GLY A 266 -8.22 -19.44 -2.22
C GLY A 266 -7.00 -19.21 -1.35
N SER A 267 -6.49 -17.96 -1.35
CA SER A 267 -5.32 -17.61 -0.54
C SER A 267 -5.58 -17.85 0.96
N PRO A 268 -4.73 -18.64 1.65
CA PRO A 268 -4.84 -18.88 3.08
C PRO A 268 -4.39 -17.68 3.92
N PHE A 269 -3.70 -16.69 3.30
CA PHE A 269 -3.11 -15.54 3.99
C PHE A 269 -3.74 -14.20 3.60
N GLY A 270 -4.71 -14.21 2.69
CA GLY A 270 -5.44 -13.03 2.27
C GLY A 270 -6.38 -12.46 3.35
N THR A 271 -6.94 -11.29 3.06
CA THR A 271 -7.95 -10.58 3.86
C THR A 271 -9.15 -11.47 4.21
N SER A 272 -9.61 -12.28 3.25
CA SER A 272 -10.77 -13.15 3.45
C SER A 272 -10.48 -14.28 4.44
N ALA A 273 -9.29 -14.87 4.36
CA ALA A 273 -8.85 -15.90 5.31
C ALA A 273 -8.58 -15.29 6.69
N CYS A 274 -7.92 -14.13 6.75
CA CYS A 274 -7.67 -13.39 7.99
C CYS A 274 -8.99 -13.09 8.74
N LEU A 275 -10.04 -12.66 8.04
CA LEU A 275 -11.35 -12.38 8.66
C LEU A 275 -12.09 -13.65 9.12
N LYS A 276 -11.92 -14.78 8.42
CA LYS A 276 -12.62 -16.04 8.72
C LYS A 276 -11.94 -16.86 9.82
N SER A 277 -10.62 -17.01 9.72
CA SER A 277 -9.82 -17.92 10.57
C SER A 277 -8.70 -17.22 11.36
N GLY A 278 -8.49 -15.92 11.18
CA GLY A 278 -7.49 -15.16 11.94
C GLY A 278 -7.87 -15.00 13.41
N LYS A 279 -6.86 -14.79 14.26
CA LYS A 279 -7.06 -14.49 15.68
C LYS A 279 -7.73 -13.12 15.79
N LYS A 280 -8.89 -13.07 16.46
CA LYS A 280 -9.56 -11.81 16.77
C LYS A 280 -8.81 -11.11 17.89
N LEU A 281 -8.30 -9.92 17.63
CA LEU A 281 -7.57 -9.14 18.62
C LEU A 281 -8.55 -8.32 19.46
N ALA A 282 -8.28 -8.29 20.77
CA ALA A 282 -9.01 -7.48 21.74
C ALA A 282 -8.28 -6.15 21.96
N TRP A 283 -8.24 -5.26 20.98
CA TRP A 283 -7.71 -3.91 21.24
C TRP A 283 -8.86 -3.07 21.80
N ALA A 284 -8.93 -3.03 23.12
CA ALA A 284 -9.85 -2.17 23.84
C ALA A 284 -9.04 -1.05 24.49
N GLN A 285 -9.37 0.20 24.15
CA GLN A 285 -9.39 1.24 25.16
C GLN A 285 -10.81 1.19 25.72
N GLN A 286 -10.95 0.74 26.97
CA GLN A 286 -12.27 0.68 27.62
C GLN A 286 -12.77 2.11 27.84
N VAL A 287 -13.62 2.57 26.93
CA VAL A 287 -14.51 3.70 27.18
C VAL A 287 -15.81 3.10 27.70
N GLU A 288 -16.22 3.46 28.92
CA GLU A 288 -17.49 3.03 29.50
C GLU A 288 -18.65 3.38 28.56
N GLY A 289 -19.36 2.35 28.09
CA GLY A 289 -20.50 2.50 27.19
C GLY A 289 -20.64 1.33 26.20
N THR A 290 -21.84 1.16 25.66
CA THR A 290 -22.25 0.14 24.69
C THR A 290 -21.61 0.27 23.30
N THR A 291 -20.38 0.80 23.21
CA THR A 291 -19.69 0.95 21.93
C THR A 291 -19.30 -0.42 21.38
N LYS A 292 -19.71 -0.71 20.14
CA LYS A 292 -19.40 -1.97 19.46
C LYS A 292 -17.89 -2.16 19.43
N ARG A 293 -17.41 -3.30 19.94
CA ARG A 293 -15.98 -3.67 19.95
C ARG A 293 -15.39 -3.58 18.53
N ALA A 294 -14.23 -2.93 18.41
CA ALA A 294 -13.46 -2.87 17.16
C ALA A 294 -13.25 -4.28 16.60
N LYS A 295 -13.51 -4.48 15.30
CA LYS A 295 -13.30 -5.78 14.64
C LYS A 295 -11.90 -5.82 14.08
N ILE A 296 -11.00 -6.45 14.82
CA ILE A 296 -9.60 -6.59 14.45
C ILE A 296 -9.26 -8.07 14.33
N ALA A 297 -8.74 -8.48 13.18
CA ALA A 297 -8.28 -9.83 12.93
C ALA A 297 -6.82 -9.81 12.47
N CYS A 298 -6.02 -10.75 12.94
CA CYS A 298 -4.65 -10.95 12.47
C CYS A 298 -4.38 -12.43 12.14
N ASN A 299 -3.49 -12.66 11.19
CA ASN A 299 -3.02 -14.00 10.85
C ASN A 299 -1.62 -14.30 11.45
N ALA A 300 -1.02 -13.41 12.23
CA ALA A 300 0.39 -13.47 12.65
C ALA A 300 0.83 -14.80 13.29
N HIS A 301 -0.07 -15.53 13.96
CA HIS A 301 0.21 -16.82 14.59
C HIS A 301 0.19 -18.03 13.64
N MET A 302 -0.23 -17.85 12.39
CA MET A 302 -0.47 -18.92 11.43
C MET A 302 0.55 -18.94 10.28
N VAL A 303 1.40 -17.92 10.16
CA VAL A 303 2.02 -17.56 8.87
C VAL A 303 3.49 -17.15 9.04
N PRO A 304 4.38 -17.43 8.06
CA PRO A 304 5.72 -16.83 8.02
C PRO A 304 5.66 -15.29 8.08
N GLU A 305 6.74 -14.65 8.55
CA GLU A 305 6.78 -13.20 8.78
C GLU A 305 6.38 -12.37 7.54
N VAL A 306 6.71 -12.90 6.35
CA VAL A 306 6.48 -12.25 5.04
C VAL A 306 5.00 -12.08 4.67
N HIS A 307 4.06 -12.85 5.26
CA HIS A 307 2.64 -12.76 4.88
C HIS A 307 1.73 -12.36 6.04
N ARG A 308 2.27 -11.62 7.01
CA ARG A 308 1.47 -11.06 8.11
C ARG A 308 0.47 -10.05 7.57
N MET A 309 -0.79 -10.20 7.99
CA MET A 309 -1.90 -9.35 7.63
C MET A 309 -2.73 -9.04 8.87
N VAL A 310 -3.05 -7.76 9.02
CA VAL A 310 -3.93 -7.24 10.07
C VAL A 310 -5.07 -6.48 9.43
N VAL A 311 -6.30 -6.88 9.72
CA VAL A 311 -7.50 -6.22 9.21
C VAL A 311 -8.23 -5.56 10.37
N MET A 312 -8.38 -4.24 10.30
CA MET A 312 -9.11 -3.40 11.24
C MET A 312 -10.36 -2.86 10.56
N SER A 313 -11.54 -3.12 11.12
CA SER A 313 -12.79 -2.74 10.50
C SER A 313 -13.79 -2.19 11.52
N GLN A 314 -14.57 -1.20 11.09
CA GLN A 314 -15.69 -0.64 11.86
C GLN A 314 -15.28 -0.09 13.23
N VAL A 315 -14.11 0.56 13.31
CA VAL A 315 -13.73 1.34 14.49
C VAL A 315 -14.51 2.65 14.46
N TYR A 316 -15.27 2.92 15.52
CA TYR A 316 -16.15 4.09 15.60
C TYR A 316 -15.98 4.82 16.92
N LYS A 317 -15.72 6.12 16.87
CA LYS A 317 -15.58 6.98 18.07
C LYS A 317 -14.60 6.44 19.10
N GLN A 318 -13.51 5.84 18.64
CA GLN A 318 -12.52 5.19 19.51
C GLN A 318 -11.12 5.70 19.17
N THR A 319 -10.28 5.77 20.21
CA THR A 319 -8.84 5.91 20.07
C THR A 319 -8.20 4.55 20.26
N LEU A 320 -7.39 4.13 19.29
CA LEU A 320 -6.64 2.88 19.33
C LEU A 320 -5.18 3.21 19.15
N ALA A 321 -4.35 2.76 20.08
CA ALA A 321 -2.91 2.86 19.96
C ALA A 321 -2.25 1.51 20.16
N LYS A 322 -1.36 1.15 19.24
CA LYS A 322 -0.63 -0.10 19.31
C LYS A 322 0.80 0.07 18.79
N SER A 323 1.73 -0.39 19.61
CA SER A 323 3.06 -0.83 19.19
C SER A 323 3.18 -2.31 19.55
N SER A 324 3.52 -3.18 18.59
CA SER A 324 3.60 -4.63 18.80
C SER A 324 4.31 -5.36 17.67
N ASP A 325 4.98 -6.45 18.02
CA ASP A 325 5.56 -7.41 17.06
C ASP A 325 4.54 -7.99 16.07
N THR A 326 3.25 -8.01 16.42
CA THR A 326 2.18 -8.45 15.52
C THR A 326 2.00 -7.55 14.29
N LEU A 327 2.41 -6.29 14.40
CA LEU A 327 2.37 -5.29 13.32
C LEU A 327 3.67 -5.24 12.51
N VAL A 328 4.79 -5.72 13.09
CA VAL A 328 6.10 -5.71 12.44
C VAL A 328 6.03 -6.50 11.13
N GLY A 329 6.27 -5.80 10.01
CA GLY A 329 6.24 -6.36 8.67
C GLY A 329 4.85 -6.75 8.16
N ALA A 330 3.77 -6.30 8.82
CA ALA A 330 2.41 -6.66 8.43
C ALA A 330 1.84 -5.75 7.32
N HIS A 331 1.02 -6.34 6.46
CA HIS A 331 0.08 -5.61 5.60
C HIS A 331 -1.17 -5.25 6.43
N VAL A 332 -1.39 -3.95 6.66
CA VAL A 332 -2.52 -3.47 7.46
C VAL A 332 -3.63 -2.95 6.56
N LYS A 333 -4.83 -3.52 6.69
CA LYS A 333 -6.04 -3.03 6.02
C LYS A 333 -6.99 -2.40 7.04
N ILE A 334 -7.23 -1.11 6.92
CA ILE A 334 -8.16 -0.34 7.74
C ILE A 334 -9.39 0.01 6.90
N HIS A 335 -10.57 -0.37 7.34
CA HIS A 335 -11.78 -0.29 6.52
C HIS A 335 -13.02 0.15 7.31
N ARG A 336 -13.77 1.12 6.76
CA ARG A 336 -15.02 1.63 7.36
C ARG A 336 -14.85 2.15 8.79
N CYS A 337 -13.74 2.83 9.09
CA CYS A 337 -13.56 3.52 10.36
C CYS A 337 -14.15 4.93 10.29
N ASN A 338 -14.73 5.42 11.39
CA ASN A 338 -15.34 6.75 11.42
C ASN A 338 -15.11 7.43 12.78
N GLU A 339 -14.85 8.74 12.76
CA GLU A 339 -14.66 9.56 13.97
C GLU A 339 -13.62 8.95 14.94
N SER A 340 -12.53 8.40 14.43
CA SER A 340 -11.57 7.60 15.23
C SER A 340 -10.13 8.08 15.11
N PHE A 341 -9.34 7.87 16.16
CA PHE A 341 -7.90 8.11 16.17
C PHE A 341 -7.16 6.77 16.25
N ILE A 342 -6.33 6.46 15.26
CA ILE A 342 -5.66 5.15 15.18
C ILE A 342 -4.15 5.37 15.05
N TYR A 343 -3.40 4.90 16.04
CA TYR A 343 -1.95 4.98 16.13
C TYR A 343 -1.35 3.58 15.99
N LEU A 344 -0.62 3.33 14.90
CA LEU A 344 0.09 2.08 14.63
C LEU A 344 1.59 2.37 14.59
N LEU A 345 2.21 2.44 15.76
CA LEU A 345 3.59 2.90 15.94
C LEU A 345 4.58 1.73 15.86
N SER A 346 4.55 1.02 14.74
CA SER A 346 5.41 -0.15 14.45
C SER A 346 5.87 -0.10 12.99
N PRO A 347 6.97 -0.78 12.61
CA PRO A 347 7.40 -0.87 11.21
C PRO A 347 6.42 -1.75 10.41
N LEU A 348 5.78 -1.18 9.38
CA LEU A 348 4.72 -1.84 8.61
C LEU A 348 5.20 -2.18 7.19
N ARG A 349 4.67 -3.26 6.61
CA ARG A 349 4.96 -3.59 5.20
C ARG A 349 4.20 -2.69 4.24
N SER A 350 2.88 -2.63 4.38
CA SER A 350 1.99 -1.73 3.62
C SER A 350 0.76 -1.35 4.44
N VAL A 351 0.11 -0.23 4.11
CA VAL A 351 -1.14 0.19 4.75
C VAL A 351 -2.18 0.57 3.71
N THR A 352 -3.41 0.07 3.87
CA THR A 352 -4.54 0.38 3.01
C THR A 352 -5.69 0.91 3.85
N ILE A 353 -6.13 2.14 3.58
CA ILE A 353 -7.21 2.82 4.30
C ILE A 353 -8.37 3.03 3.33
N GLU A 354 -9.49 2.34 3.57
CA GLU A 354 -10.65 2.31 2.68
C GLU A 354 -11.92 2.75 3.40
N LYS A 355 -12.73 3.60 2.75
CA LYS A 355 -14.08 3.95 3.23
C LYS A 355 -14.09 4.56 4.64
N CYS A 356 -13.04 5.29 5.02
CA CYS A 356 -12.91 5.91 6.34
C CYS A 356 -13.34 7.39 6.32
N ARG A 357 -13.87 7.89 7.44
CA ARG A 357 -14.35 9.27 7.54
C ARG A 357 -13.97 9.95 8.85
N ASN A 358 -13.71 11.26 8.83
CA ASN A 358 -13.48 12.06 10.05
C ASN A 358 -12.45 11.42 11.00
N SER A 359 -11.38 10.83 10.48
CA SER A 359 -10.47 10.00 11.27
C SER A 359 -9.01 10.41 11.09
N THR A 360 -8.21 10.22 12.13
CA THR A 360 -6.76 10.47 12.10
C THR A 360 -6.00 9.17 12.23
N PHE A 361 -5.09 8.91 11.28
CA PHE A 361 -4.22 7.75 11.26
C PHE A 361 -2.78 8.20 11.45
N VAL A 362 -2.13 7.70 12.51
CA VAL A 362 -0.71 7.93 12.78
C VAL A 362 0.01 6.60 12.62
N LEU A 363 0.92 6.54 11.67
CA LEU A 363 1.55 5.30 11.23
C LEU A 363 3.06 5.39 11.46
N GLY A 364 3.64 4.29 11.93
CA GLY A 364 5.07 4.06 11.85
C GLY A 364 5.54 3.90 10.39
N PRO A 365 6.86 3.77 10.18
CA PRO A 365 7.45 3.65 8.85
C PRO A 365 6.85 2.49 8.04
N VAL A 366 6.43 2.78 6.81
CA VAL A 366 5.76 1.85 5.89
C VAL A 366 6.68 1.55 4.70
N GLN A 367 7.20 0.31 4.65
CA GLN A 367 8.24 -0.10 3.71
C GLN A 367 7.87 0.06 2.22
N THR A 368 6.60 -0.19 1.86
CA THR A 368 6.17 -0.21 0.44
C THR A 368 5.24 0.94 0.10
N ALA A 369 4.00 0.93 0.58
CA ALA A 369 3.04 1.96 0.25
C ALA A 369 1.92 2.16 1.27
N ILE A 370 1.47 3.41 1.36
CA ILE A 370 0.21 3.81 1.97
C ILE A 370 -0.78 4.10 0.86
N HIS A 371 -1.94 3.44 0.90
CA HIS A 371 -3.01 3.61 -0.07
C HIS A 371 -4.27 4.13 0.62
N LEU A 372 -4.81 5.26 0.13
CA LEU A 372 -6.09 5.79 0.56
C LEU A 372 -7.11 5.69 -0.57
N HIS A 373 -8.28 5.14 -0.25
CA HIS A 373 -9.37 4.98 -1.22
C HIS A 373 -10.74 5.30 -0.61
N SER A 374 -11.54 6.11 -1.30
CA SER A 374 -12.93 6.42 -0.89
C SER A 374 -13.03 6.98 0.53
N CYS A 375 -12.16 7.91 0.90
CA CYS A 375 -12.09 8.48 2.26
C CYS A 375 -12.49 9.97 2.28
N ASP A 376 -13.07 10.42 3.39
CA ASP A 376 -13.60 11.78 3.53
C ASP A 376 -13.15 12.41 4.85
N ASN A 377 -12.56 13.60 4.80
CA ASN A 377 -12.04 14.32 5.96
C ASN A 377 -11.13 13.45 6.84
N VAL A 378 -10.12 12.84 6.22
CA VAL A 378 -9.14 11.97 6.91
C VAL A 378 -7.78 12.64 6.98
N LYS A 379 -7.13 12.58 8.16
CA LYS A 379 -5.73 12.97 8.34
C LYS A 379 -4.83 11.74 8.42
N VAL A 380 -3.77 11.70 7.64
CA VAL A 380 -2.74 10.65 7.70
C VAL A 380 -1.39 11.27 8.01
N ILE A 381 -0.74 10.75 9.05
CA ILE A 381 0.60 11.14 9.47
C ILE A 381 1.46 9.87 9.40
N GLY A 382 2.47 9.85 8.53
CA GLY A 382 3.26 8.63 8.36
C GLY A 382 4.46 8.81 7.44
N ILE A 383 5.38 7.85 7.51
CA ILE A 383 6.55 7.75 6.63
C ILE A 383 6.32 6.56 5.72
N CYS A 384 6.50 6.71 4.41
CA CYS A 384 6.29 5.61 3.48
C CYS A 384 7.17 5.72 2.24
N HIS A 385 7.51 4.58 1.63
CA HIS A 385 8.19 4.60 0.34
C HIS A 385 7.31 5.24 -0.74
N ARG A 386 6.00 4.98 -0.76
CA ARG A 386 5.04 5.59 -1.70
C ARG A 386 3.69 5.88 -1.06
N LEU A 387 3.10 7.04 -1.37
CA LEU A 387 1.71 7.37 -1.06
C LEU A 387 0.86 7.35 -2.33
N SER A 388 -0.34 6.76 -2.28
CA SER A 388 -1.31 6.77 -3.38
C SER A 388 -2.71 7.07 -2.88
N ILE A 389 -3.39 8.02 -3.50
CA ILE A 389 -4.72 8.51 -3.09
C ILE A 389 -5.72 8.46 -4.26
N SER A 390 -6.92 7.95 -3.99
CA SER A 390 -8.01 7.88 -4.97
C SER A 390 -9.37 8.09 -4.31
N SER A 391 -10.27 8.79 -5.01
CA SER A 391 -11.63 9.06 -4.54
C SER A 391 -11.70 9.67 -3.14
N THR A 392 -10.79 10.60 -2.80
CA THR A 392 -10.75 11.24 -1.47
C THR A 392 -11.30 12.65 -1.46
N THR A 393 -11.80 13.13 -0.33
CA THR A 393 -12.29 14.51 -0.18
C THR A 393 -11.83 15.11 1.15
N GLY A 394 -11.26 16.31 1.14
CA GLY A 394 -10.88 17.02 2.36
C GLY A 394 -9.80 16.33 3.20
N CYS A 395 -8.95 15.48 2.59
CA CYS A 395 -7.94 14.72 3.30
C CYS A 395 -6.63 15.49 3.44
N THR A 396 -5.96 15.33 4.58
CA THR A 396 -4.65 15.95 4.88
C THR A 396 -3.58 14.87 5.06
N PHE A 397 -2.44 15.06 4.39
CA PHE A 397 -1.32 14.11 4.38
C PHE A 397 -0.06 14.79 4.89
N ASN A 398 0.39 14.38 6.08
CA ASN A 398 1.66 14.80 6.66
C ASN A 398 2.69 13.68 6.51
N ILE A 399 3.47 13.73 5.44
CA ILE A 399 4.21 12.56 4.96
C ILE A 399 5.71 12.87 4.79
N LEU A 400 6.52 11.85 5.01
CA LEU A 400 7.90 11.77 4.52
C LEU A 400 7.94 10.63 3.50
N THR A 401 8.39 10.93 2.28
CA THR A 401 8.43 9.90 1.22
C THR A 401 9.53 10.18 0.19
N PRO A 402 10.31 9.17 -0.21
CA PRO A 402 11.36 9.31 -1.23
C PRO A 402 10.82 9.29 -2.66
N THR A 403 9.49 9.21 -2.85
CA THR A 403 8.84 9.22 -4.17
C THR A 403 7.73 10.27 -4.21
N HIS A 404 7.31 10.67 -5.42
CA HIS A 404 6.22 11.62 -5.60
C HIS A 404 4.88 11.02 -5.13
N PRO A 405 4.13 11.66 -4.21
CA PRO A 405 2.79 11.20 -3.85
C PRO A 405 1.88 11.10 -5.08
N LEU A 406 1.19 9.97 -5.25
CA LEU A 406 0.37 9.72 -6.42
C LEU A 406 -1.08 10.16 -6.20
N ILE A 407 -1.52 11.11 -7.01
CA ILE A 407 -2.92 11.53 -7.06
C ILE A 407 -3.60 10.85 -8.25
N LEU A 408 -4.51 9.94 -7.94
CA LEU A 408 -5.31 9.19 -8.92
C LEU A 408 -6.68 9.88 -9.13
N LEU A 409 -7.66 9.14 -9.65
CA LEU A 409 -8.99 9.66 -10.00
C LEU A 409 -9.83 10.05 -8.76
N GLY A 410 -10.69 11.05 -8.91
CA GLY A 410 -11.78 11.36 -7.96
C GLY A 410 -11.40 12.11 -6.67
N ASN A 411 -10.24 12.77 -6.63
CA ASN A 411 -9.77 13.48 -5.43
C ASN A 411 -10.20 14.96 -5.41
N HIS A 412 -10.54 15.49 -4.22
CA HIS A 412 -10.94 16.89 -4.03
C HIS A 412 -10.38 17.44 -2.71
N ALA A 413 -9.93 18.71 -2.72
CA ALA A 413 -9.46 19.43 -1.54
C ALA A 413 -8.40 18.67 -0.73
N VAL A 414 -7.42 18.08 -1.42
CA VAL A 414 -6.32 17.36 -0.78
C VAL A 414 -5.28 18.35 -0.27
N THR A 415 -4.79 18.17 0.95
CA THR A 415 -3.72 19.01 1.51
C THR A 415 -2.50 18.16 1.84
N PHE A 416 -1.32 18.56 1.35
CA PHE A 416 -0.03 17.95 1.69
C PHE A 416 0.76 18.84 2.63
N ALA A 417 1.51 18.22 3.54
CA ALA A 417 2.31 18.89 4.55
C ALA A 417 3.52 18.02 4.92
N PRO A 418 4.60 18.59 5.47
CA PRO A 418 5.72 17.78 5.91
C PRO A 418 5.30 16.89 7.09
N TYR A 419 5.98 15.75 7.22
CA TYR A 419 5.95 14.95 8.44
C TYR A 419 6.39 15.81 9.63
N HIS A 420 5.72 15.69 10.79
CA HIS A 420 5.74 16.70 11.84
C HIS A 420 5.59 16.13 13.25
N THR A 421 6.03 14.89 13.43
CA THR A 421 5.94 14.17 14.70
C THR A 421 7.13 13.25 14.87
N HIS A 422 7.30 12.70 16.06
CA HIS A 422 8.24 11.63 16.32
C HIS A 422 7.68 10.74 17.43
N TYR A 423 8.17 9.51 17.50
CA TYR A 423 8.05 8.67 18.69
C TYR A 423 9.42 8.04 18.98
N PRO A 424 9.71 7.65 20.23
CA PRO A 424 11.05 7.24 20.67
C PRO A 424 11.76 6.18 19.82
N MET A 425 11.02 5.25 19.20
CA MET A 425 11.57 4.17 18.35
C MET A 425 11.57 4.49 16.84
N LEU A 426 11.31 5.73 16.45
CA LEU A 426 11.02 6.06 15.05
C LEU A 426 12.23 5.84 14.13
N GLU A 427 13.42 6.31 14.50
CA GLU A 427 14.61 6.18 13.66
C GLU A 427 15.03 4.71 13.49
N ASP A 428 14.95 3.91 14.56
CA ASP A 428 15.16 2.46 14.49
C ASP A 428 14.16 1.76 13.57
N HIS A 429 12.88 2.14 13.65
CA HIS A 429 11.86 1.60 12.75
C HIS A 429 12.11 2.03 11.29
N MET A 430 12.62 3.24 11.05
CA MET A 430 12.97 3.74 9.72
C MET A 430 14.14 2.94 9.14
N ALA A 431 15.21 2.75 9.92
CA ALA A 431 16.38 1.96 9.53
C ALA A 431 15.99 0.52 9.16
N ARG A 432 15.16 -0.15 10.00
CA ARG A 432 14.65 -1.50 9.72
C ARG A 432 13.85 -1.61 8.43
N MET A 433 13.14 -0.55 8.02
CA MET A 433 12.34 -0.53 6.79
C MET A 433 13.12 -0.02 5.57
N GLY A 434 14.37 0.40 5.75
CA GLY A 434 15.20 0.97 4.69
C GLY A 434 14.67 2.31 4.18
N LEU A 435 14.18 3.16 5.08
CA LEU A 435 13.62 4.48 4.77
C LEU A 435 14.52 5.58 5.34
N ALA A 436 15.11 6.38 4.45
CA ALA A 436 15.90 7.55 4.82
C ALA A 436 15.03 8.80 4.94
N THR A 437 15.59 9.86 5.55
CA THR A 437 14.95 11.18 5.65
C THR A 437 15.06 11.99 4.36
N VAL A 438 16.01 11.64 3.49
CA VAL A 438 16.24 12.20 2.16
C VAL A 438 16.45 11.08 1.14
N PRO A 439 16.02 11.24 -0.13
CA PRO A 439 15.23 12.35 -0.65
C PRO A 439 13.81 12.38 -0.04
N ASN A 440 13.15 13.54 -0.08
CA ASN A 440 11.81 13.72 0.46
C ASN A 440 10.96 14.59 -0.48
N TYR A 441 10.00 13.98 -1.19
CA TYR A 441 9.20 14.60 -2.25
C TYR A 441 7.73 14.80 -1.86
N TRP A 442 7.43 14.91 -0.56
CA TRP A 442 6.06 15.07 -0.04
C TRP A 442 5.30 16.28 -0.65
N ASP A 443 6.01 17.31 -1.08
CA ASP A 443 5.49 18.57 -1.64
C ASP A 443 5.38 18.57 -3.17
N SER A 444 5.81 17.50 -3.83
CA SER A 444 5.81 17.34 -5.28
C SER A 444 4.93 16.16 -5.71
N PRO A 445 3.60 16.22 -5.53
CA PRO A 445 2.71 15.13 -5.91
C PRO A 445 2.55 15.03 -7.43
N MET A 446 2.44 13.80 -7.94
CA MET A 446 2.23 13.49 -9.34
C MET A 446 0.76 13.17 -9.63
N LEU A 447 0.15 13.92 -10.56
CA LEU A 447 -1.17 13.62 -11.11
C LEU A 447 -1.07 12.53 -12.18
N VAL A 448 -1.49 11.31 -11.84
CA VAL A 448 -1.39 10.15 -12.76
C VAL A 448 -2.51 10.16 -13.80
N CYS A 449 -3.69 10.64 -13.41
CA CYS A 449 -4.82 10.80 -14.31
C CYS A 449 -5.18 12.27 -14.44
N LYS A 450 -4.90 12.86 -15.61
CA LYS A 450 -5.41 14.18 -15.96
C LYS A 450 -6.85 14.01 -16.46
N GLU A 451 -7.83 14.10 -15.56
CA GLU A 451 -9.17 14.47 -16.02
C GLU A 451 -9.14 15.92 -16.52
N ASN A 452 -10.04 16.31 -17.43
CA ASN A 452 -10.17 17.68 -17.94
C ASN A 452 -10.73 18.64 -16.86
N SER A 453 -10.14 18.66 -15.67
CA SER A 453 -10.55 19.52 -14.57
C SER A 453 -9.52 20.63 -14.35
N ASP A 454 -9.92 21.86 -14.65
CA ASP A 454 -9.19 23.10 -14.35
C ASP A 454 -9.09 23.39 -12.83
N ALA A 455 -9.47 22.44 -11.97
CA ALA A 455 -9.51 22.59 -10.53
C ALA A 455 -8.19 22.15 -9.89
N ARG A 456 -7.65 22.96 -8.97
CA ARG A 456 -6.53 22.56 -8.10
C ARG A 456 -6.98 21.39 -7.23
N VAL A 457 -6.56 20.17 -7.59
CA VAL A 457 -6.90 18.94 -6.86
C VAL A 457 -6.30 18.92 -5.45
N PHE A 458 -5.11 19.51 -5.31
CA PHE A 458 -4.37 19.57 -4.06
C PHE A 458 -3.79 20.96 -3.78
N GLN A 459 -3.39 21.17 -2.53
CA GLN A 459 -2.64 22.33 -2.06
C GLN A 459 -1.60 21.90 -1.01
N LEU A 460 -0.61 22.75 -0.76
CA LEU A 460 0.30 22.58 0.37
C LEU A 460 -0.27 23.31 1.60
N LEU A 461 -0.15 22.72 2.78
CA LEU A 461 -0.61 23.35 4.01
C LEU A 461 0.19 24.63 4.25
N PRO A 462 -0.45 25.80 4.42
CA PRO A 462 0.26 27.04 4.70
C PRO A 462 1.12 26.92 5.98
N PRO A 463 2.37 27.41 5.98
CA PRO A 463 3.20 27.38 7.19
C PRO A 463 2.56 28.07 8.41
N SER A 464 1.70 29.07 8.19
CA SER A 464 0.94 29.76 9.25
C SER A 464 -0.08 28.88 9.96
N GLU A 465 -0.56 27.82 9.32
CA GLU A 465 -1.54 26.87 9.85
C GLU A 465 -0.89 25.58 10.35
N PHE A 466 0.42 25.44 10.17
CA PHE A 466 1.15 24.24 10.56
C PHE A 466 1.42 24.20 12.07
N TYR A 467 1.23 23.04 12.68
CA TYR A 467 1.56 22.72 14.07
C TYR A 467 2.27 21.39 14.12
N THR A 468 3.16 21.18 15.08
CA THR A 468 3.71 19.86 15.39
C THR A 468 2.65 18.97 16.01
N PHE A 469 2.81 17.65 15.87
CA PHE A 469 1.88 16.68 16.43
C PHE A 469 2.57 15.87 17.51
N VAL A 470 1.93 15.78 18.67
CA VAL A 470 2.45 15.07 19.84
C VAL A 470 1.81 13.69 19.89
N ILE A 471 2.65 12.67 20.06
CA ILE A 471 2.20 11.30 20.32
C ILE A 471 1.82 11.22 21.80
N PRO A 472 0.56 10.92 22.16
CA PRO A 472 0.09 10.99 23.54
C PRO A 472 0.40 9.71 24.35
N PHE A 473 1.47 9.00 24.02
CA PHE A 473 1.84 7.72 24.64
C PHE A 473 3.31 7.73 25.03
N GLU A 474 3.61 7.25 26.23
CA GLU A 474 4.97 6.99 26.66
C GLU A 474 5.51 5.73 25.99
N MET A 475 6.74 5.81 25.49
CA MET A 475 7.46 4.71 24.86
C MET A 475 8.95 4.85 25.20
N GLU A 476 9.67 3.74 25.21
CA GLU A 476 11.13 3.74 25.34
C GLU A 476 11.78 3.93 23.96
N GLY A 477 12.92 4.64 23.91
CA GLY A 477 13.71 4.87 22.70
C GLY A 477 14.42 6.23 22.71
N ASP A 478 15.27 6.47 21.72
CA ASP A 478 16.22 7.59 21.72
C ASP A 478 15.80 8.78 20.81
N THR A 479 14.82 8.58 19.92
CA THR A 479 14.37 9.65 19.02
C THR A 479 13.57 10.70 19.78
N THR A 480 14.05 11.95 19.80
CA THR A 480 13.47 13.09 20.53
C THR A 480 13.00 14.24 19.63
N GLU A 481 13.27 14.15 18.34
CA GLU A 481 12.93 15.17 17.36
C GLU A 481 12.37 14.55 16.08
N THR A 482 11.77 15.36 15.20
CA THR A 482 11.25 14.88 13.92
C THR A 482 12.42 14.52 13.00
N PRO A 483 12.56 13.25 12.57
CA PRO A 483 13.67 12.83 11.72
C PRO A 483 13.71 13.63 10.42
N GLY A 484 14.90 14.13 10.06
CA GLY A 484 15.10 14.99 8.89
C GLY A 484 14.69 16.45 9.08
N GLY A 485 14.14 16.81 10.25
CA GLY A 485 13.71 18.16 10.56
C GLY A 485 12.52 18.62 9.72
N LEU A 486 12.24 19.93 9.77
CA LEU A 486 11.17 20.56 9.01
C LEU A 486 11.75 21.47 7.92
N PRO A 487 11.05 21.63 6.77
CA PRO A 487 11.46 22.60 5.78
C PRO A 487 11.48 24.02 6.38
N HIS A 488 12.43 24.84 5.93
CA HIS A 488 12.75 26.14 6.53
C HIS A 488 11.52 27.06 6.73
N ALA A 489 10.58 27.08 5.77
CA ALA A 489 9.36 27.89 5.89
C ALA A 489 8.47 27.48 7.07
N TYR A 490 8.30 26.17 7.30
CA TYR A 490 7.53 25.63 8.42
C TYR A 490 8.28 25.81 9.74
N GLN A 491 9.58 25.55 9.75
CA GLN A 491 10.43 25.77 10.93
C GLN A 491 10.37 27.23 11.38
N LYS A 492 10.52 28.19 10.44
CA LYS A 492 10.43 29.62 10.73
C LYS A 492 9.07 30.01 11.30
N ALA A 493 7.97 29.47 10.77
CA ALA A 493 6.62 29.73 11.28
C ALA A 493 6.43 29.23 12.71
N LEU A 494 6.98 28.06 13.05
CA LEU A 494 6.99 27.54 14.42
C LEU A 494 7.83 28.43 15.35
N SER A 495 9.05 28.80 14.96
CA SER A 495 9.91 29.68 15.78
C SER A 495 9.27 31.04 16.04
N GLN A 496 8.60 31.63 15.05
CA GLN A 496 7.85 32.87 15.23
C GLN A 496 6.67 32.71 16.21
N ARG A 497 6.00 31.57 16.19
CA ARG A 497 4.91 31.28 17.13
C ARG A 497 5.43 31.09 18.55
N GLU A 498 6.53 30.36 18.71
CA GLU A 498 7.21 30.17 19.99
C GLU A 498 7.66 31.51 20.59
N GLN A 499 8.24 32.39 19.77
CA GLN A 499 8.58 33.75 20.19
C GLN A 499 7.35 34.54 20.67
N LYS A 500 6.20 34.43 19.99
CA LYS A 500 4.96 35.07 20.45
C LYS A 500 4.48 34.52 21.80
N ILE A 501 4.61 33.21 22.03
CA ILE A 501 4.27 32.57 23.30
C ILE A 501 5.19 33.09 24.41
N GLN A 502 6.51 33.16 24.16
CA GLN A 502 7.48 33.67 25.12
C GLN A 502 7.25 35.15 25.46
N VAL A 503 6.97 35.98 24.45
CA VAL A 503 6.60 37.38 24.66
C VAL A 503 5.34 37.48 25.52
N TRP A 504 4.31 36.70 25.21
CA TRP A 504 3.07 36.68 26.00
C TRP A 504 3.30 36.24 27.45
N GLN A 505 4.07 35.18 27.69
CA GLN A 505 4.43 34.73 29.04
C GLN A 505 5.19 35.80 29.81
N LYS A 506 6.12 36.50 29.15
CA LYS A 506 6.86 37.64 29.73
C LYS A 506 5.91 38.78 30.09
N THR A 507 5.00 39.17 29.18
CA THR A 507 3.98 40.19 29.43
C THR A 507 3.09 39.83 30.63
N VAL A 508 2.64 38.57 30.75
CA VAL A 508 1.84 38.12 31.90
C VAL A 508 2.64 38.18 33.21
N LYS A 509 3.93 37.82 33.18
CA LYS A 509 4.81 37.88 34.35
C LYS A 509 5.08 39.33 34.79
N GLU A 510 5.26 40.23 33.83
CA GLU A 510 5.56 41.66 34.06
C GLU A 510 4.32 42.50 34.39
N ALA A 511 3.12 42.01 34.10
CA ALA A 511 1.86 42.71 34.36
C ALA A 511 1.56 42.96 35.86
N GLY A 512 2.37 42.45 36.79
CA GLY A 512 2.23 42.74 38.22
C GLY A 512 0.93 42.24 38.85
N LEU A 513 0.27 41.24 38.24
CA LEU A 513 -1.05 40.76 38.66
C LEU A 513 -1.03 40.27 40.12
N THR A 514 -2.00 40.75 40.90
CA THR A 514 -2.29 40.26 42.26
C THR A 514 -2.72 38.78 42.22
N LYS A 515 -2.70 38.09 43.38
CA LYS A 515 -3.13 36.69 43.46
C LYS A 515 -4.55 36.48 42.93
N ASP A 516 -5.47 37.38 43.26
CA ASP A 516 -6.88 37.28 42.83
C ASP A 516 -7.03 37.53 41.33
N GLN A 517 -6.31 38.52 40.78
CA GLN A 517 -6.29 38.78 39.33
C GLN A 517 -5.66 37.64 38.54
N ARG A 518 -4.60 37.00 39.05
CA ARG A 518 -4.03 35.79 38.43
C ARG A 518 -5.04 34.66 38.38
N LYS A 519 -5.79 34.45 39.46
CA LYS A 519 -6.84 33.44 39.52
C LYS A 519 -7.96 33.72 38.51
N GLN A 520 -8.42 34.98 38.42
CA GLN A 520 -9.42 35.39 37.42
C GLN A 520 -8.91 35.21 35.98
N PHE A 521 -7.66 35.60 35.71
CA PHE A 521 -7.04 35.43 34.41
C PHE A 521 -6.91 33.95 34.02
N GLN A 522 -6.48 33.09 34.95
CA GLN A 522 -6.41 31.65 34.74
C GLN A 522 -7.78 31.07 34.34
N VAL A 523 -8.85 31.42 35.06
CA VAL A 523 -10.21 30.98 34.74
C VAL A 523 -10.63 31.41 33.34
N LEU A 524 -10.28 32.63 32.91
CA LEU A 524 -10.57 33.11 31.55
C LEU A 524 -9.81 32.32 30.48
N VAL A 525 -8.53 32.04 30.70
CA VAL A 525 -7.69 31.24 29.79
C VAL A 525 -8.23 29.81 29.70
N GLU A 526 -8.57 29.19 30.83
CA GLU A 526 -9.17 27.85 30.87
C GLU A 526 -10.49 27.82 30.11
N ASN A 527 -11.40 28.79 30.33
CA ASN A 527 -12.66 28.88 29.60
C ASN A 527 -12.45 29.03 28.09
N LYS A 528 -11.50 29.88 27.66
CA LYS A 528 -11.17 30.04 26.25
C LYS A 528 -10.55 28.78 25.64
N PHE A 529 -9.74 28.06 26.41
CA PHE A 529 -9.18 26.78 26.00
C PHE A 529 -10.27 25.70 25.85
N TYR A 530 -11.25 25.64 26.78
CA TYR A 530 -12.40 24.75 26.67
C TYR A 530 -13.28 25.06 25.44
N GLU A 531 -13.58 26.34 25.18
CA GLU A 531 -14.29 26.76 23.96
C GLU A 531 -13.53 26.30 22.71
N TRP A 532 -12.20 26.48 22.69
CA TRP A 532 -11.35 26.04 21.59
C TRP A 532 -11.36 24.51 21.40
N LEU A 533 -11.27 23.72 22.49
CA LEU A 533 -11.34 22.25 22.43
C LEU A 533 -12.65 21.74 21.85
N ILE A 534 -13.76 22.42 22.12
CA ILE A 534 -15.08 22.10 21.57
C ILE A 534 -15.15 22.46 20.10
N HIS A 535 -14.74 23.68 19.72
CA HIS A 535 -14.79 24.14 18.33
C HIS A 535 -13.89 23.34 17.38
N THR A 536 -12.76 22.83 17.89
CA THR A 536 -11.80 22.05 17.09
C THR A 536 -12.07 20.54 17.07
N GLY A 537 -12.96 20.05 17.94
CA GLY A 537 -13.22 18.61 18.10
C GLY A 537 -12.13 17.83 18.86
N HIS A 538 -11.05 18.49 19.32
CA HIS A 538 -9.97 17.86 20.08
C HIS A 538 -10.42 17.31 21.45
N ARG A 539 -11.56 17.78 21.97
CA ARG A 539 -12.17 17.25 23.19
C ARG A 539 -12.40 15.74 23.12
N GLN A 540 -12.90 15.22 22.00
CA GLN A 540 -13.18 13.80 21.84
C GLN A 540 -11.91 12.95 21.96
N GLN A 541 -10.80 13.45 21.41
CA GLN A 541 -9.50 12.79 21.48
C GLN A 541 -9.03 12.72 22.94
N LEU A 542 -9.09 13.84 23.67
CA LEU A 542 -8.72 13.88 25.09
C LEU A 542 -9.58 12.95 25.94
N ASP A 543 -10.90 13.04 25.81
CA ASP A 543 -11.85 12.21 26.57
C ASP A 543 -11.60 10.71 26.33
N SER A 544 -11.23 10.33 25.10
CA SER A 544 -10.92 8.94 24.76
C SER A 544 -9.55 8.45 25.23
N LEU A 545 -8.62 9.37 25.53
CA LEU A 545 -7.26 9.06 26.01
C LEU A 545 -7.20 8.90 27.53
N VAL A 546 -8.19 9.40 28.27
CA VAL A 546 -8.27 9.24 29.73
C VAL A 546 -8.37 7.75 30.07
N PRO A 547 -7.43 7.19 30.85
CA PRO A 547 -7.53 5.81 31.31
C PRO A 547 -8.80 5.63 32.16
N PRO A 548 -9.54 4.52 32.04
CA PRO A 548 -10.57 4.19 33.00
C PRO A 548 -9.94 4.07 34.40
N ALA A 549 -10.67 4.49 35.44
CA ALA A 549 -10.20 4.45 36.82
C ALA A 549 -9.60 3.07 37.16
N ALA A 550 -8.43 3.08 37.81
CA ALA A 550 -7.59 1.91 38.04
C ALA A 550 -8.36 0.73 38.69
N GLY A 551 -8.87 -0.19 37.85
CA GLY A 551 -9.61 -1.37 38.30
C GLY A 551 -9.51 -2.59 37.36
N SER A 552 -9.06 -2.44 36.12
CA SER A 552 -9.00 -3.53 35.15
C SER A 552 -7.57 -3.80 34.68
N LYS A 553 -6.87 -4.72 35.36
CA LYS A 553 -5.60 -5.29 34.89
C LYS A 553 -5.82 -5.92 33.50
N GLN A 554 -5.11 -5.44 32.47
CA GLN A 554 -5.03 -6.12 31.18
C GLN A 554 -4.23 -7.42 31.34
N ALA A 555 -4.81 -8.54 30.88
CA ALA A 555 -4.07 -9.75 30.62
C ALA A 555 -3.32 -9.61 29.29
N ALA A 556 -2.00 -9.80 29.30
CA ALA A 556 -1.19 -9.93 28.10
C ALA A 556 -1.64 -11.18 27.31
N GLY A 557 -1.91 -11.04 26.02
CA GLY A 557 -2.31 -12.15 25.14
C GLY A 557 -2.31 -11.84 23.66
#